data_AF-A0A969HXE1-F1
#
_entry.id   AF-A0A969HXE1-F1
#
_cell.length_a   1.000
_cell.length_b   1.000
_cell.length_c   1.000
_cell.angle_alpha   90.00
_cell.angle_beta   90.00
_cell.angle_gamma   90.00
#
_symmetry.space_group_name_H-M   'P 1'
#
loop_
_entity.id
_entity.type
_entity.pdbx_description
1 polymer ?
#
loop_
_entity_poly.entity_id
_entity_poly.type
_entity_poly.pdbx_seq_one_letter_code
_entity_poly.pdbx_strand_id
1 'polypeptide(L)'
;ASRRRESWWWCWCCWQRWRCGCRGSMRVIPWAILELAARRMGFLFYHGLAGAYTGGGDYMPLRLYLLTGLSQLVPLLNAIPAAFNDPLPFATKLLIKLPGLTADIIAIVVMYAWALRWLPYRRAALVSALYTLAPPIWIDVAWWGQVDNLLVLPMIGTVVLLDRAGGRWSWLCWVLALLIKPQAIVLAPLLYTATLRLHGGRGVLHGGTIALTTFVLVSLPLIMAQQGRG
;
A
#
# COMPACT_ATOMS: atom_id res chain seq x y z
N ALA A 1 -8.73 35.87 -19.66
CA ALA A 1 -7.83 34.69 -19.59
C ALA A 1 -7.69 34.23 -18.15
N SER A 2 -7.41 32.94 -17.94
CA SER A 2 -7.04 32.24 -16.69
C SER A 2 -8.06 32.03 -15.55
N ARG A 3 -9.04 31.13 -15.76
CA ARG A 3 -9.58 30.23 -14.71
C ARG A 3 -9.95 28.87 -15.32
N ARG A 4 -8.96 27.99 -15.51
CA ARG A 4 -9.21 26.60 -15.97
C ARG A 4 -8.06 25.63 -15.63
N ARG A 5 -7.60 25.60 -14.36
CA ARG A 5 -6.59 24.63 -13.87
C ARG A 5 -6.88 23.97 -12.51
N GLU A 6 -8.09 24.06 -11.98
CA GLU A 6 -8.44 23.45 -10.67
C GLU A 6 -9.43 22.27 -10.75
N SER A 7 -9.85 21.85 -11.94
CA SER A 7 -10.94 20.87 -12.08
C SER A 7 -10.54 19.41 -11.81
N TRP A 8 -9.26 19.05 -11.95
CA TRP A 8 -8.81 17.65 -11.78
C TRP A 8 -8.77 17.21 -10.33
N TRP A 9 -8.35 18.10 -9.42
CA TRP A 9 -8.33 17.84 -7.97
C TRP A 9 -9.74 17.69 -7.39
N TRP A 10 -10.69 18.49 -7.88
CA TRP A 10 -12.10 18.42 -7.50
C TRP A 10 -12.77 17.13 -7.96
N CYS A 11 -12.51 16.65 -9.17
CA CYS A 11 -13.07 15.39 -9.65
C CYS A 11 -12.57 14.18 -8.85
N TRP A 12 -11.29 14.17 -8.44
CA TRP A 12 -10.75 13.10 -7.60
C TRP A 12 -11.33 13.11 -6.18
N CYS A 13 -11.52 14.30 -5.60
CA CYS A 13 -12.22 14.48 -4.31
C CYS A 13 -13.70 14.09 -4.37
N CYS A 14 -14.39 14.37 -5.49
CA CYS A 14 -15.80 14.04 -5.66
C CYS A 14 -16.04 12.52 -5.75
N TRP A 15 -15.10 11.78 -6.34
CA TRP A 15 -15.17 10.32 -6.41
C TRP A 15 -15.05 9.65 -5.03
N GLN A 16 -14.24 10.19 -4.10
CA GLN A 16 -14.18 9.70 -2.72
C GLN A 16 -15.43 10.05 -1.90
N ARG A 17 -16.07 11.19 -2.17
CA ARG A 17 -17.30 11.64 -1.48
C ARG A 17 -18.48 10.68 -1.66
N TRP A 18 -18.57 9.99 -2.80
CA TRP A 18 -19.69 9.10 -3.09
C TRP A 18 -19.64 7.78 -2.28
N ARG A 19 -18.47 7.35 -1.79
CA ARG A 19 -18.35 6.11 -1.01
C ARG A 19 -18.61 6.27 0.50
N CYS A 20 -18.31 7.42 1.09
CA CYS A 20 -18.20 7.50 2.55
C CYS A 20 -19.44 7.98 3.31
N GLY A 21 -20.51 8.45 2.68
CA GLY A 21 -21.77 8.78 3.40
C GLY A 21 -21.66 9.76 4.59
N CYS A 22 -20.53 10.45 4.78
CA CYS A 22 -20.26 11.27 5.96
C CYS A 22 -20.68 12.72 5.75
N ARG A 23 -21.64 13.16 6.56
CA ARG A 23 -22.24 14.51 6.57
C ARG A 23 -21.45 15.48 7.47
N GLY A 24 -20.11 15.53 7.32
CA GLY A 24 -19.22 16.37 8.11
C GLY A 24 -18.21 17.15 7.26
N SER A 25 -17.91 18.38 7.67
CA SER A 25 -16.96 19.30 7.00
C SER A 25 -15.59 18.64 6.78
N MET A 26 -15.30 18.30 5.53
CA MET A 26 -14.03 17.72 5.12
C MET A 26 -12.93 18.79 5.19
N ARG A 27 -12.13 18.74 6.25
CA ARG A 27 -10.81 19.37 6.22
C ARG A 27 -9.90 18.39 5.45
N VAL A 28 -9.78 18.57 4.12
CA VAL A 28 -8.78 17.88 3.30
C VAL A 28 -7.44 18.44 3.70
N ILE A 29 -6.78 17.71 4.57
CA ILE A 29 -5.65 18.19 5.31
C ILE A 29 -4.58 17.10 5.28
N PRO A 30 -3.31 17.43 4.99
CA PRO A 30 -2.23 16.45 4.85
C PRO A 30 -2.13 15.45 6.00
N TRP A 31 -2.44 15.89 7.23
CA TRP A 31 -2.38 15.05 8.42
C TRP A 31 -3.61 14.15 8.65
N ALA A 32 -4.72 14.36 7.94
CA ALA A 32 -5.94 13.56 8.12
C ALA A 32 -5.76 12.07 7.74
N ILE A 33 -4.87 11.76 6.79
CA ILE A 33 -4.57 10.37 6.40
C ILE A 33 -3.77 9.66 7.49
N LEU A 34 -2.84 10.39 8.11
CA LEU A 34 -2.04 9.92 9.23
C LEU A 34 -2.91 9.68 10.47
N GLU A 35 -3.84 10.59 10.76
CA GLU A 35 -4.86 10.44 11.82
C GLU A 35 -5.75 9.23 11.57
N LEU A 36 -6.21 9.02 10.33
CA LEU A 36 -7.04 7.86 10.00
C LEU A 36 -6.28 6.54 10.20
N ALA A 37 -5.00 6.49 9.81
CA ALA A 37 -4.15 5.34 10.05
C ALA A 37 -3.90 5.10 11.54
N ALA A 38 -3.67 6.15 12.32
CA ALA A 38 -3.47 6.06 13.76
C ALA A 38 -4.73 5.59 14.50
N ARG A 39 -5.91 6.16 14.19
CA ARG A 39 -7.19 5.68 14.74
C ARG A 39 -7.43 4.21 14.42
N ARG A 40 -7.06 3.78 13.21
CA ARG A 40 -7.14 2.38 12.81
C ARG A 40 -6.22 1.49 13.64
N MET A 41 -4.97 1.91 13.87
CA MET A 41 -4.07 1.23 14.79
C MET A 41 -4.67 1.12 16.19
N GLY A 42 -5.37 2.15 16.67
CA GLY A 42 -6.10 2.11 17.95
C GLY A 42 -7.17 1.02 18.01
N PHE A 43 -8.07 0.96 17.01
CA PHE A 43 -9.07 -0.10 16.97
C PHE A 43 -8.46 -1.50 16.88
N LEU A 44 -7.38 -1.66 16.09
CA LEU A 44 -6.65 -2.94 15.97
C LEU A 44 -5.92 -3.30 17.27
N PHE A 45 -5.43 -2.32 18.02
CA PHE A 45 -4.79 -2.52 19.31
C PHE A 45 -5.77 -2.98 20.39
N TYR A 46 -6.93 -2.32 20.50
CA TYR A 46 -7.91 -2.61 21.55
C TYR A 46 -8.85 -3.78 21.24
N HIS A 47 -9.21 -3.98 19.97
CA HIS A 47 -10.19 -4.99 19.57
C HIS A 47 -9.60 -6.10 18.68
N GLY A 48 -8.29 -6.08 18.41
CA GLY A 48 -7.65 -7.01 17.50
C GLY A 48 -8.19 -6.88 16.07
N LEU A 49 -8.18 -7.99 15.32
CA LEU A 49 -8.68 -8.03 13.95
C LEU A 49 -10.18 -7.72 13.84
N ALA A 50 -10.97 -7.91 14.90
CA ALA A 50 -12.38 -7.53 14.93
C ALA A 50 -12.58 -6.01 14.80
N GLY A 51 -11.59 -5.21 15.23
CA GLY A 51 -11.58 -3.76 15.10
C GLY A 51 -11.15 -3.23 13.72
N ALA A 52 -10.88 -4.12 12.74
CA ALA A 52 -10.38 -3.72 11.44
C ALA A 52 -11.31 -2.73 10.71
N TYR A 53 -12.62 -3.01 10.69
CA TYR A 53 -13.60 -2.27 9.91
C TYR A 53 -14.50 -1.34 10.75
N THR A 54 -14.33 -1.29 12.08
CA THR A 54 -15.08 -0.38 12.96
C THR A 54 -14.81 1.09 12.66
N GLY A 55 -15.85 1.93 12.59
CA GLY A 55 -15.67 3.36 12.28
C GLY A 55 -15.25 3.63 10.82
N GLY A 56 -15.81 2.89 9.86
CA GLY A 56 -15.68 3.18 8.42
C GLY A 56 -14.29 2.92 7.83
N GLY A 57 -13.66 1.81 8.22
CA GLY A 57 -12.33 1.45 7.69
C GLY A 57 -12.40 0.63 6.44
N ASP A 58 -11.82 1.14 5.34
CA ASP A 58 -11.84 0.45 4.04
C ASP A 58 -10.43 -0.02 3.62
N TYR A 59 -9.57 -0.34 4.60
CA TYR A 59 -8.24 -0.84 4.32
C TYR A 59 -8.28 -2.30 3.93
N MET A 60 -7.34 -2.67 3.07
CA MET A 60 -7.24 -4.03 2.60
C MET A 60 -6.39 -4.91 3.53
N PRO A 61 -6.54 -6.25 3.46
CA PRO A 61 -6.02 -7.17 4.47
C PRO A 61 -4.56 -6.99 4.83
N LEU A 62 -3.66 -6.89 3.83
CA LEU A 62 -2.22 -6.80 4.12
C LEU A 62 -1.86 -5.48 4.79
N ARG A 63 -2.55 -4.39 4.43
CA ARG A 63 -2.40 -3.10 5.10
C ARG A 63 -2.90 -3.19 6.55
N LEU A 64 -3.98 -3.89 6.83
CA LEU A 64 -4.50 -4.08 8.19
C LEU A 64 -3.55 -4.90 9.05
N TYR A 65 -2.96 -5.97 8.52
CA TYR A 65 -1.94 -6.74 9.25
C TYR A 65 -0.70 -5.90 9.54
N LEU A 66 -0.23 -5.10 8.58
CA LEU A 66 0.85 -4.15 8.82
C LEU A 66 0.51 -3.18 9.95
N LEU A 67 -0.67 -2.55 9.90
CA LEU A 67 -1.12 -1.62 10.94
C LEU A 67 -1.28 -2.31 12.31
N THR A 68 -1.71 -3.57 12.33
CA THR A 68 -1.82 -4.37 13.56
C THR A 68 -0.44 -4.63 14.17
N GLY A 69 0.54 -5.01 13.35
CA GLY A 69 1.92 -5.21 13.82
C GLY A 69 2.50 -3.91 14.39
N LEU A 70 2.33 -2.80 13.67
CA LEU A 70 2.80 -1.49 14.12
C LEU A 70 2.07 -1.02 15.39
N SER A 71 0.76 -1.27 15.54
CA SER A 71 0.02 -0.86 16.73
C SER A 71 0.55 -1.52 18.00
N GLN A 72 1.02 -2.77 17.91
CA GLN A 72 1.64 -3.48 19.04
C GLN A 72 3.03 -2.95 19.41
N LEU A 73 3.71 -2.25 18.50
CA LEU A 73 5.02 -1.63 18.76
C LEU A 73 4.89 -0.24 19.41
N VAL A 74 3.72 0.41 19.33
CA VAL A 74 3.49 1.74 19.91
C VAL A 74 3.75 1.80 21.42
N PRO A 75 3.29 0.84 22.26
CA PRO A 75 3.61 0.81 23.69
C PRO A 75 5.08 0.55 24.01
N LEU A 76 5.81 -0.12 23.11
CA LEU A 76 7.24 -0.40 23.30
C LEU A 76 8.09 0.85 23.03
N LEU A 77 7.64 1.69 22.10
CA LEU A 77 8.33 2.92 21.70
C LEU A 77 7.92 4.13 22.54
N ASN A 78 6.72 4.11 23.13
CA ASN A 78 6.24 5.13 24.07
C ASN A 78 6.18 4.52 25.47
N ALA A 79 7.07 4.94 26.38
CA ALA A 79 7.05 4.56 27.80
C ALA A 79 5.81 5.11 28.59
N ILE A 80 4.69 5.39 27.91
CA ILE A 80 3.48 6.13 28.32
C ILE A 80 2.27 5.55 27.53
N PRO A 81 1.00 5.65 27.99
CA PRO A 81 -0.15 4.99 27.34
C PRO A 81 -0.25 5.20 25.83
N ALA A 82 -0.58 4.13 25.10
CA ALA A 82 -0.68 4.13 23.65
C ALA A 82 -1.70 5.18 23.16
N ALA A 83 -1.18 6.29 22.63
CA ALA A 83 -2.00 7.36 22.09
C ALA A 83 -2.13 7.22 20.57
N PHE A 84 -3.35 6.85 20.16
CA PHE A 84 -3.79 6.73 18.76
C PHE A 84 -4.72 7.88 18.34
N ASN A 85 -4.94 8.83 19.23
CA ASN A 85 -5.83 9.97 19.07
C ASN A 85 -5.04 11.27 19.00
N ASP A 86 -5.67 12.31 18.46
CA ASP A 86 -5.05 13.62 18.34
C ASP A 86 -4.94 14.35 19.68
N PRO A 87 -3.80 15.02 19.95
CA PRO A 87 -2.63 15.15 19.09
C PRO A 87 -1.74 13.89 19.07
N LEU A 88 -1.42 13.40 17.87
CA LEU A 88 -0.58 12.21 17.72
C LEU A 88 0.88 12.41 18.18
N PRO A 89 1.42 11.51 19.03
CA PRO A 89 2.83 11.54 19.43
C PRO A 89 3.78 11.39 18.24
N PHE A 90 4.98 11.95 18.35
CA PHE A 90 6.01 11.85 17.30
C PHE A 90 6.34 10.39 16.96
N ALA A 91 6.49 9.52 17.97
CA ALA A 91 6.80 8.11 17.76
C ALA A 91 5.73 7.39 16.93
N THR A 92 4.45 7.62 17.22
CA THR A 92 3.32 7.04 16.45
C THR A 92 3.33 7.54 15.01
N LYS A 93 3.56 8.84 14.79
CA LYS A 93 3.67 9.42 13.44
C LYS A 93 4.82 8.80 12.64
N LEU A 94 5.99 8.67 13.27
CA LEU A 94 7.16 8.07 12.64
C LEU A 94 6.88 6.61 12.29
N LEU A 95 6.32 5.84 13.22
CA LEU A 95 6.02 4.42 13.02
C LEU A 95 5.06 4.15 11.86
N ILE A 96 4.05 5.01 11.66
CA ILE A 96 3.15 4.92 10.51
C ILE A 96 3.90 5.18 9.18
N LYS A 97 4.89 6.09 9.18
CA LYS A 97 5.66 6.47 7.99
C LYS A 97 6.81 5.52 7.66
N LEU A 98 7.38 4.82 8.65
CA LEU A 98 8.54 3.95 8.49
C LEU A 98 8.38 2.89 7.38
N PRO A 99 7.24 2.18 7.23
CA PRO A 99 7.07 1.23 6.15
C PRO A 99 7.15 1.87 4.75
N GLY A 100 6.61 3.09 4.59
CA GLY A 100 6.70 3.83 3.33
C GLY A 100 8.14 4.25 3.03
N LEU A 101 8.84 4.81 4.03
CA LEU A 101 10.23 5.26 3.89
C LEU A 101 11.18 4.10 3.58
N THR A 102 10.99 2.96 4.26
CA THR A 102 11.79 1.75 3.99
C THR A 102 11.50 1.21 2.61
N ALA A 103 10.25 1.23 2.15
CA ALA A 103 9.90 0.84 0.80
C ALA A 103 10.56 1.74 -0.27
N ASP A 104 10.65 3.05 -0.03
CA ASP A 104 11.36 3.97 -0.92
C ASP A 104 12.84 3.64 -1.01
N ILE A 105 13.51 3.44 0.12
CA ILE A 105 14.94 3.09 0.15
C ILE A 105 15.17 1.80 -0.64
N ILE A 106 14.34 0.78 -0.43
CA ILE A 106 14.43 -0.49 -1.16
C ILE A 106 14.17 -0.26 -2.66
N ALA A 107 13.16 0.53 -3.03
CA ALA A 107 12.84 0.83 -4.43
C ALA A 107 14.00 1.52 -5.14
N ILE A 108 14.68 2.47 -4.48
CA ILE A 108 15.87 3.15 -5.00
C ILE A 108 17.00 2.16 -5.24
N VAL A 109 17.27 1.27 -4.27
CA VAL A 109 18.32 0.23 -4.40
C VAL A 109 18.01 -0.72 -5.55
N VAL A 110 16.75 -1.18 -5.65
CA VAL A 110 16.30 -2.07 -6.73
C VAL A 110 16.40 -1.38 -8.09
N MET A 111 15.98 -0.12 -8.20
CA MET A 111 16.10 0.65 -9.44
C MET A 111 17.56 0.85 -9.85
N TYR A 112 18.44 1.19 -8.91
CA TYR A 112 19.86 1.34 -9.18
C TYR A 112 20.48 0.04 -9.67
N ALA A 113 20.23 -1.07 -8.97
CA ALA A 113 20.70 -2.40 -9.35
C ALA A 113 20.16 -2.85 -10.71
N TRP A 114 18.92 -2.50 -11.03
CA TRP A 114 18.32 -2.78 -12.33
C TRP A 114 18.96 -1.94 -13.45
N ALA A 115 19.16 -0.65 -13.21
CA ALA A 115 19.76 0.27 -14.18
C ALA A 115 21.20 -0.12 -14.52
N LEU A 116 21.96 -0.65 -13.56
CA LEU A 116 23.31 -1.16 -13.79
C LEU A 116 23.40 -2.31 -14.81
N ARG A 117 22.30 -2.99 -15.14
CA ARG A 117 22.27 -4.00 -16.21
C ARG A 117 22.41 -3.40 -17.62
N TRP A 118 22.09 -2.12 -17.78
CA TRP A 118 21.97 -1.46 -19.08
C TRP A 118 22.78 -0.16 -19.18
N LEU A 119 23.17 0.43 -18.05
CA LEU A 119 23.81 1.73 -17.97
C LEU A 119 25.10 1.67 -17.14
N PRO A 120 26.10 2.52 -17.46
CA PRO A 120 27.27 2.69 -16.60
C PRO A 120 26.87 3.30 -15.24
N TYR A 121 27.66 3.03 -14.20
CA TYR A 121 27.33 3.38 -12.80
C TYR A 121 26.90 4.84 -12.61
N ARG A 122 27.55 5.80 -13.28
CA ARG A 122 27.19 7.23 -13.19
C ARG A 122 25.78 7.53 -13.68
N ARG A 123 25.37 6.91 -14.80
CA ARG A 123 24.03 7.10 -15.37
C ARG A 123 22.97 6.35 -14.56
N ALA A 124 23.29 5.14 -14.07
CA ALA A 124 22.42 4.41 -13.17
C ALA A 124 22.16 5.19 -11.86
N ALA A 125 23.21 5.80 -11.29
CA ALA A 125 23.11 6.65 -10.11
C ALA A 125 22.28 7.90 -10.39
N LEU A 126 22.49 8.56 -11.54
CA LEU A 126 21.71 9.73 -11.95
C LEU A 126 20.22 9.38 -12.09
N VAL A 127 19.86 8.27 -12.74
CA VAL A 127 18.46 7.84 -12.90
C VAL A 127 17.80 7.58 -11.53
N SER A 128 18.52 6.92 -10.63
CA SER A 128 18.02 6.59 -9.29
C SER A 128 17.88 7.85 -8.42
N ALA A 129 18.81 8.81 -8.56
CA ALA A 129 18.74 10.11 -7.92
C ALA A 129 17.56 10.93 -8.44
N LEU A 130 17.35 10.97 -9.76
CA LEU A 130 16.21 11.67 -10.38
C LEU A 130 14.87 11.09 -9.92
N TYR A 131 14.77 9.77 -9.78
CA TYR A 131 13.61 9.12 -9.18
C TYR A 131 13.40 9.59 -7.74
N THR A 132 14.42 9.46 -6.88
CA THR A 132 14.32 9.82 -5.44
C THR A 132 13.97 11.28 -5.22
N LEU A 133 14.54 12.18 -6.04
CA LEU A 133 14.32 13.62 -5.94
C LEU A 133 13.00 14.08 -6.56
N ALA A 134 12.30 13.21 -7.30
CA ALA A 134 11.02 13.54 -7.88
C ALA A 134 10.02 13.89 -6.76
N PRO A 135 9.45 15.11 -6.74
CA PRO A 135 8.56 15.57 -5.68
C PRO A 135 7.44 14.60 -5.29
N PRO A 136 6.76 13.91 -6.25
CA PRO A 136 5.67 13.00 -5.89
C PRO A 136 6.08 11.84 -4.99
N ILE A 137 7.34 11.39 -5.06
CA ILE A 137 7.79 10.18 -4.37
C ILE A 137 7.94 10.44 -2.88
N TRP A 138 8.71 11.47 -2.52
CA TRP A 138 8.97 11.76 -1.11
C TRP A 138 7.83 12.55 -0.45
N ILE A 139 7.05 13.36 -1.18
CA ILE A 139 5.91 14.08 -0.60
C ILE A 139 4.82 13.10 -0.12
N ASP A 140 4.56 12.01 -0.84
CA ASP A 140 3.51 11.04 -0.48
C ASP A 140 3.75 10.44 0.93
N VAL A 141 4.99 10.06 1.22
CA VAL A 141 5.35 9.48 2.52
C VAL A 141 5.67 10.57 3.55
N ALA A 142 6.46 11.59 3.19
CA ALA A 142 6.93 12.59 4.15
C ALA A 142 5.81 13.56 4.58
N TRP A 143 4.95 13.97 3.65
CA TRP A 143 3.91 14.95 3.90
C TRP A 143 2.57 14.30 4.26
N TRP A 144 2.12 13.30 3.48
CA TRP A 144 0.82 12.65 3.69
C TRP A 144 0.88 11.40 4.58
N GLY A 145 2.06 10.80 4.77
CA GLY A 145 2.18 9.54 5.50
C GLY A 145 1.45 8.40 4.80
N GLN A 146 1.39 8.46 3.47
CA GLN A 146 0.65 7.54 2.65
C GLN A 146 1.51 6.33 2.30
N VAL A 147 0.85 5.21 1.97
CA VAL A 147 1.50 3.91 1.79
C VAL A 147 1.57 3.50 0.31
N ASP A 148 1.43 4.43 -0.64
CA ASP A 148 1.58 4.07 -2.07
C ASP A 148 2.97 3.52 -2.37
N ASN A 149 4.00 4.02 -1.68
CA ASN A 149 5.38 3.61 -1.93
C ASN A 149 5.62 2.14 -1.53
N LEU A 150 4.83 1.61 -0.58
CA LEU A 150 4.84 0.19 -0.23
C LEU A 150 4.30 -0.70 -1.36
N LEU A 151 3.41 -0.17 -2.21
CA LEU A 151 2.82 -0.88 -3.35
C LEU A 151 3.84 -1.12 -4.47
N VAL A 152 4.81 -0.23 -4.61
CA VAL A 152 5.78 -0.23 -5.71
C VAL A 152 6.62 -1.52 -5.73
N LEU A 153 7.04 -2.00 -4.55
CA LEU A 153 7.88 -3.20 -4.44
C LEU A 153 7.24 -4.47 -5.02
N PRO A 154 6.03 -4.89 -4.59
CA PRO A 154 5.39 -6.06 -5.19
C PRO A 154 4.94 -5.82 -6.64
N MET A 155 4.66 -4.58 -7.05
CA MET A 155 4.40 -4.28 -8.47
C MET A 155 5.64 -4.49 -9.34
N ILE A 156 6.81 -4.03 -8.90
CA ILE A 156 8.08 -4.32 -9.59
C ILE A 156 8.31 -5.83 -9.59
N GLY A 157 8.15 -6.51 -8.46
CA GLY A 157 8.27 -7.97 -8.36
C GLY A 157 7.40 -8.72 -9.37
N THR A 158 6.17 -8.24 -9.60
CA THR A 158 5.25 -8.79 -10.61
C THR A 158 5.87 -8.75 -12.01
N VAL A 159 6.44 -7.62 -12.41
CA VAL A 159 7.03 -7.46 -13.75
C VAL A 159 8.33 -8.27 -13.88
N VAL A 160 9.19 -8.22 -12.86
CA VAL A 160 10.50 -8.89 -12.88
C VAL A 160 10.40 -10.41 -12.90
N LEU A 161 9.44 -10.97 -12.16
CA LEU A 161 9.26 -12.41 -12.04
C LEU A 161 8.36 -12.99 -13.14
N LEU A 162 7.82 -12.15 -14.03
CA LEU A 162 6.91 -12.56 -15.07
C LEU A 162 7.52 -13.59 -16.03
N ASP A 163 8.78 -13.38 -16.40
CA ASP A 163 9.55 -14.27 -17.28
C ASP A 163 10.25 -15.41 -16.51
N ARG A 164 10.10 -15.47 -15.18
CA ARG A 164 10.81 -16.43 -14.34
C ARG A 164 9.90 -17.52 -13.80
N ALA A 165 10.43 -18.75 -13.77
CA ALA A 165 9.81 -19.91 -13.11
C ALA A 165 8.32 -20.13 -13.47
N GLY A 166 7.95 -19.98 -14.74
CA GLY A 166 6.58 -20.21 -15.19
C GLY A 166 5.62 -19.04 -14.95
N GLY A 167 6.13 -17.87 -14.55
CA GLY A 167 5.33 -16.70 -14.15
C GLY A 167 4.62 -16.86 -12.80
N ARG A 168 4.68 -18.02 -12.14
CA ARG A 168 3.91 -18.29 -10.89
C ARG A 168 4.14 -17.24 -9.79
N TRP A 169 5.36 -16.77 -9.64
CA TRP A 169 5.72 -15.81 -8.60
C TRP A 169 5.29 -14.38 -8.94
N SER A 170 5.09 -14.04 -10.21
CA SER A 170 4.53 -12.73 -10.57
C SER A 170 3.07 -12.62 -10.12
N TRP A 171 2.29 -13.70 -10.20
CA TRP A 171 0.92 -13.74 -9.68
C TRP A 171 0.87 -13.61 -8.16
N LEU A 172 1.83 -14.19 -7.43
CA LEU A 172 1.95 -13.99 -5.99
C LEU A 172 2.27 -12.52 -5.65
N CYS A 173 3.27 -11.92 -6.31
CA CYS A 173 3.60 -10.52 -6.09
C CYS A 173 2.41 -9.61 -6.44
N TRP A 174 1.68 -9.90 -7.51
CA TRP A 174 0.52 -9.13 -7.93
C TRP A 174 -0.61 -9.19 -6.90
N VAL A 175 -0.95 -10.38 -6.40
CA VAL A 175 -2.01 -10.49 -5.38
C VAL A 175 -1.60 -9.83 -4.05
N LEU A 176 -0.32 -9.89 -3.68
CA LEU A 176 0.17 -9.15 -2.51
C LEU A 176 0.03 -7.63 -2.71
N ALA A 177 0.35 -7.11 -3.89
CA ALA A 177 0.09 -5.71 -4.22
C ALA A 177 -1.41 -5.39 -4.15
N LEU A 178 -2.25 -6.27 -4.70
CA LEU A 178 -3.71 -6.17 -4.66
C LEU A 178 -4.26 -6.27 -3.24
N LEU A 179 -3.57 -6.89 -2.28
CA LEU A 179 -3.96 -6.94 -0.87
C LEU A 179 -3.42 -5.76 -0.04
N ILE A 180 -2.56 -4.91 -0.63
CA ILE A 180 -2.15 -3.63 -0.06
C ILE A 180 -3.08 -2.52 -0.53
N LYS A 181 -3.30 -2.42 -1.85
CA LYS A 181 -4.04 -1.33 -2.51
C LYS A 181 -4.74 -1.82 -3.78
N PRO A 182 -6.06 -1.58 -3.96
CA PRO A 182 -6.79 -2.19 -5.08
C PRO A 182 -6.34 -1.63 -6.44
N GLN A 183 -5.62 -0.50 -6.42
CA GLN A 183 -4.96 0.13 -7.55
C GLN A 183 -4.01 -0.83 -8.30
N ALA A 184 -3.49 -1.88 -7.66
CA ALA A 184 -2.66 -2.88 -8.33
C ALA A 184 -3.41 -3.72 -9.39
N ILE A 185 -4.75 -3.66 -9.43
CA ILE A 185 -5.55 -4.32 -10.47
C ILE A 185 -5.18 -3.88 -11.89
N VAL A 186 -4.56 -2.69 -12.03
CA VAL A 186 -4.07 -2.17 -13.31
C VAL A 186 -3.08 -3.12 -13.99
N LEU A 187 -2.33 -3.93 -13.23
CA LEU A 187 -1.40 -4.93 -13.79
C LEU A 187 -2.09 -6.23 -14.24
N ALA A 188 -3.36 -6.47 -13.89
CA ALA A 188 -4.05 -7.73 -14.20
C ALA A 188 -4.13 -8.05 -15.70
N PRO A 189 -4.48 -7.10 -16.61
CA PRO A 189 -4.56 -7.39 -18.05
C PRO A 189 -3.19 -7.74 -18.63
N LEU A 190 -2.15 -7.01 -18.21
CA LEU A 190 -0.77 -7.26 -18.62
C LEU A 190 -0.30 -8.63 -18.13
N LEU A 191 -0.52 -8.93 -16.85
CA LEU A 191 -0.15 -10.19 -16.23
C LEU A 191 -0.84 -11.38 -16.91
N TYR A 192 -2.15 -11.28 -17.15
CA TYR A 192 -2.92 -12.31 -17.84
C TYR A 192 -2.41 -12.54 -19.26
N THR A 193 -2.34 -11.49 -20.08
CA THR A 193 -1.96 -11.61 -21.50
C THR A 193 -0.52 -12.07 -21.67
N ALA A 194 0.42 -11.56 -20.86
CA ALA A 194 1.82 -11.97 -20.91
C ALA A 194 2.01 -13.40 -20.42
N THR A 195 1.34 -13.82 -19.33
CA THR A 195 1.42 -15.21 -18.85
C THR A 195 0.83 -16.17 -19.88
N LEU A 196 -0.29 -15.82 -20.51
CA LEU A 196 -0.91 -16.63 -21.55
C LEU A 196 0.03 -16.83 -22.76
N ARG A 197 0.74 -15.78 -23.16
CA ARG A 197 1.69 -15.84 -24.29
C ARG A 197 2.97 -16.60 -23.96
N LEU A 198 3.54 -16.39 -22.78
CA LEU A 198 4.83 -16.97 -22.39
C LEU A 198 4.72 -18.39 -21.83
N HIS A 199 3.63 -18.69 -21.12
CA HIS A 199 3.47 -19.93 -20.34
C HIS A 199 2.18 -20.70 -20.66
N GLY A 200 1.38 -20.23 -21.61
CA GLY A 200 0.13 -20.85 -22.03
C GLY A 200 -0.98 -20.83 -20.96
N GLY A 201 -2.09 -21.51 -21.25
CA GLY A 201 -3.25 -21.56 -20.35
C GLY A 201 -2.95 -22.26 -19.01
N ARG A 202 -2.04 -23.23 -18.98
CA ARG A 202 -1.61 -23.90 -17.74
C ARG A 202 -0.89 -22.94 -16.79
N GLY A 203 -0.05 -22.05 -17.32
CA GLY A 203 0.62 -21.01 -16.53
C GLY A 203 -0.38 -20.03 -15.91
N VAL A 204 -1.38 -19.61 -16.69
CA VAL A 204 -2.47 -18.76 -16.18
C VAL A 204 -3.28 -19.47 -15.09
N LEU A 205 -3.60 -20.75 -15.28
CA LEU A 205 -4.32 -21.54 -14.27
C LEU A 205 -3.51 -21.63 -12.97
N HIS A 206 -2.23 -22.01 -13.04
CA HIS A 206 -1.37 -22.13 -11.86
C HIS A 206 -1.13 -20.78 -11.16
N GLY A 207 -0.90 -19.71 -11.93
CA GLY A 207 -0.77 -18.37 -11.37
C GLY A 207 -2.07 -17.89 -10.72
N GLY A 208 -3.20 -18.12 -11.38
CA GLY A 208 -4.53 -17.79 -10.88
C GLY A 208 -4.89 -18.55 -9.61
N THR A 209 -4.56 -19.85 -9.51
CA THR A 209 -4.78 -20.62 -8.28
C THR A 209 -3.91 -20.10 -7.13
N ILE A 210 -2.65 -19.74 -7.37
CA ILE A 210 -1.78 -19.13 -6.34
C ILE A 210 -2.36 -17.78 -5.88
N ALA A 211 -2.79 -16.93 -6.81
CA ALA A 211 -3.39 -15.65 -6.48
C ALA A 211 -4.68 -15.84 -5.66
N LEU A 212 -5.59 -16.71 -6.11
CA LEU A 212 -6.85 -16.97 -5.42
C LEU A 212 -6.63 -17.56 -4.03
N THR A 213 -5.77 -18.58 -3.91
CA THR A 213 -5.48 -19.21 -2.61
C THR A 213 -4.85 -18.21 -1.65
N THR A 214 -3.89 -17.40 -2.09
CA THR A 214 -3.28 -16.35 -1.25
C THR A 214 -4.32 -15.32 -0.84
N PHE A 215 -5.16 -14.85 -1.75
CA PHE A 215 -6.21 -13.87 -1.45
C PHE A 215 -7.17 -14.40 -0.37
N VAL A 216 -7.63 -15.64 -0.51
CA VAL A 216 -8.51 -16.29 0.46
C VAL A 216 -7.80 -16.48 1.79
N LEU A 217 -6.60 -17.07 1.79
CA LEU A 217 -5.85 -17.34 3.02
C LEU A 217 -5.53 -16.07 3.81
N VAL A 218 -5.18 -14.98 3.13
CA VAL A 218 -4.87 -13.70 3.80
C VAL A 218 -6.14 -13.02 4.30
N SER A 219 -7.27 -13.13 3.58
CA SER A 219 -8.53 -12.47 3.95
C SER A 219 -9.35 -13.25 4.99
N LEU A 220 -9.21 -14.58 5.03
CA LEU A 220 -10.01 -15.47 5.85
C LEU A 220 -9.98 -15.14 7.36
N PRO A 221 -8.82 -14.85 7.99
CA PRO A 221 -8.77 -14.50 9.41
C PRO A 221 -9.54 -13.21 9.72
N LEU A 222 -9.56 -12.23 8.81
CA LEU A 222 -10.37 -11.03 9.00
C LEU A 222 -11.85 -11.35 8.97
N ILE A 223 -12.28 -12.16 8.00
CA ILE A 223 -13.69 -12.57 7.85
C ILE A 223 -14.15 -13.30 9.11
N MET A 224 -13.35 -14.24 9.61
CA MET A 224 -13.65 -14.98 10.85
C MET A 224 -13.66 -14.06 12.07
N ALA A 225 -12.72 -13.13 12.17
CA ALA A 225 -12.65 -12.19 13.30
C ALA A 225 -13.86 -11.25 13.36
N GLN A 226 -14.49 -10.93 12.22
CA GLN A 226 -15.71 -10.13 12.19
C GLN A 226 -16.96 -10.89 12.65
N GLN A 227 -16.98 -12.22 12.51
CA GLN A 227 -18.13 -13.05 12.91
C GLN A 227 -18.20 -13.28 14.42
N GLY A 228 -17.15 -12.97 15.18
CA GLY A 228 -17.03 -13.28 16.61
C GLY A 228 -17.75 -12.34 17.59
N ARG A 229 -18.51 -11.34 17.14
CA ARG A 229 -19.29 -10.44 18.03
C ARG A 229 -20.62 -10.05 17.37
N GLY A 230 -21.66 -10.83 17.67
CA GLY A 230 -23.06 -10.40 17.69
C GLY A 230 -23.51 -10.25 19.14
#